data_AF-A0A4Y2F6C1-F1
#
_entry.id   AF-A0A4Y2F6C1-F1
#
_cell.length_a   1.000
_cell.length_b   1.000
_cell.length_c   1.000
_cell.angle_alpha   90.00
_cell.angle_beta   90.00
_cell.angle_gamma   90.00
#
_symmetry.space_group_name_H-M   'P 1'
#
loop_
_entity.id
_entity.type
_entity.pdbx_description
1 polymer ?
#
loop_
_entity_poly.entity_id
_entity_poly.type
_entity_poly.pdbx_seq_one_letter_code
_entity_poly.pdbx_strand_id
1 'polypeptide(L)'
;MYFEETVRINEDGRCEVSLPCKGDRLSLPNEKEIAIKRLETSTRKLHHENLFTVYDDVFKEWASLGYDRMLRMAVRMKRFIFNCRNSTSRITGELSHQEMKQAELNIVKIIQDEYFIHEVNRKKLNSLATYKDEEGILRVKTKITYQKDSEDFKNPIILPSYTKASRY
;
A
#
# COMPACT_ATOMS: atom_id res chain seq x y z
N MET A 1 -4.07 17.95 50.60
CA MET A 1 -3.98 16.70 51.38
C MET A 1 -4.72 15.61 50.60
N TYR A 2 -4.01 14.84 49.77
CA TYR A 2 -4.56 13.66 49.06
C TYR A 2 -3.55 12.51 49.05
N PHE A 3 -2.28 12.80 49.35
CA PHE A 3 -1.17 11.87 49.30
C PHE A 3 -1.07 10.97 50.54
N GLU A 4 -1.51 11.43 51.71
CA GLU A 4 -1.39 10.68 52.97
C GLU A 4 -2.55 9.69 53.20
N GLU A 5 -3.66 9.79 52.47
CA GLU A 5 -4.85 8.95 52.66
C GLU A 5 -4.88 7.68 51.79
N THR A 6 -4.05 7.58 50.75
CA THR A 6 -4.09 6.46 49.77
C THR A 6 -2.85 5.58 49.76
N VAL A 7 -1.96 5.74 50.74
CA VAL A 7 -0.75 4.93 50.90
C VAL A 7 -1.09 3.63 51.62
N ARG A 8 -0.80 2.48 51.01
CA ARG A 8 -0.83 1.16 51.66
C ARG A 8 0.56 0.52 51.56
N ILE A 9 0.97 -0.22 52.58
CA ILE A 9 2.25 -0.93 52.60
C ILE A 9 1.96 -2.40 52.32
N ASN A 10 2.60 -2.95 51.28
CA ASN A 10 2.46 -4.36 50.93
C ASN A 10 3.34 -5.25 51.81
N GLU A 11 3.10 -6.57 51.83
CA GLU A 11 3.78 -7.53 52.71
C GLU A 11 5.31 -7.57 52.56
N ASP A 12 5.84 -7.11 51.41
CA ASP A 12 7.28 -6.95 51.15
C ASP A 12 7.87 -5.59 51.63
N GLY A 13 7.12 -4.80 52.40
CA GLY A 13 7.58 -3.54 52.98
C GLY A 13 7.68 -2.35 52.01
N ARG A 14 7.08 -2.45 50.83
CA ARG A 14 7.04 -1.34 49.84
C ARG A 14 5.75 -0.54 49.95
N CYS A 15 5.86 0.78 49.92
CA CYS A 15 4.72 1.69 49.87
C CYS A 15 4.11 1.73 48.47
N GLU A 16 2.85 1.35 48.36
CA GLU A 16 2.06 1.46 47.14
C GLU A 16 1.07 2.63 47.31
N VAL A 17 1.08 3.56 46.36
CA VAL A 17 0.20 4.74 46.36
C VAL A 17 -0.72 4.62 45.16
N SER A 18 -2.02 4.49 45.43
CA SER A 18 -3.03 4.55 44.37
C SER A 18 -3.04 5.95 43.78
N LEU A 19 -2.56 6.08 42.54
CA LEU A 19 -2.71 7.32 41.78
C LEU A 19 -4.20 7.66 41.65
N PRO A 20 -4.59 8.94 41.63
CA PRO A 20 -5.94 9.35 41.32
C PRO A 20 -6.19 9.08 39.84
N CYS A 21 -6.43 7.82 39.51
CA CYS A 21 -6.99 7.43 38.24
C CYS A 21 -8.32 8.16 38.14
N LYS A 22 -8.43 9.12 37.21
CA LYS A 22 -9.71 9.70 36.82
C LYS A 22 -10.65 8.52 36.54
N GLY A 23 -11.60 8.34 37.44
CA GLY A 23 -12.56 7.24 37.47
C GLY A 23 -13.63 7.39 36.41
N ASP A 24 -13.22 7.62 35.17
CA ASP A 24 -14.07 7.57 34.00
C ASP A 24 -13.22 6.98 32.88
N ARG A 25 -13.22 5.65 32.79
CA ARG A 25 -13.09 5.04 31.46
C ARG A 25 -14.41 5.32 30.75
N LEU A 26 -14.60 6.57 30.33
CA LEU A 26 -15.49 6.89 29.22
C LEU A 26 -15.14 5.86 28.16
N SER A 27 -16.10 5.00 27.80
CA SER A 27 -15.98 4.18 26.61
C SER A 27 -15.52 5.13 25.51
N LEU A 28 -14.30 4.89 24.99
CA LEU A 28 -13.72 5.74 23.96
C LEU A 28 -14.80 5.92 22.89
N PRO A 29 -15.27 7.16 22.63
CA PRO A 29 -16.36 7.36 21.71
C PRO A 29 -15.94 6.76 20.37
N ASN A 30 -16.66 5.74 19.92
CA ASN A 30 -16.35 4.81 18.84
C ASN A 30 -15.39 5.44 17.81
N GLU A 31 -14.08 5.28 18.04
CA GLU A 31 -13.03 6.03 17.31
C GLU A 31 -13.13 5.77 15.81
N LYS A 32 -13.60 4.56 15.46
CA LYS A 32 -13.93 4.14 14.11
C LYS A 32 -15.04 4.99 13.48
N GLU A 33 -16.11 5.26 14.20
CA GLU A 33 -17.25 6.04 13.68
C GLU A 33 -16.89 7.52 13.52
N ILE A 34 -16.09 8.07 14.43
CA ILE A 34 -15.54 9.42 14.30
C ILE A 34 -14.59 9.50 13.10
N ALA A 35 -13.70 8.51 12.93
CA ALA A 35 -12.80 8.44 11.77
C ALA A 35 -13.57 8.29 10.45
N ILE A 36 -14.64 7.48 10.42
CA ILE A 36 -15.52 7.33 9.25
C ILE A 36 -16.22 8.65 8.93
N LYS A 37 -16.84 9.32 9.91
CA LYS A 37 -17.48 10.64 9.68
C LYS A 37 -16.48 11.70 9.20
N ARG A 38 -15.23 11.67 9.70
CA ARG A 38 -14.14 12.54 9.22
C ARG A 38 -13.70 12.20 7.79
N LEU A 39 -13.64 10.91 7.45
CA LEU A 39 -13.33 10.47 6.10
C LEU A 39 -14.44 10.91 5.13
N GLU A 40 -15.71 10.67 5.47
CA GLU A 40 -16.85 11.05 4.64
C GLU A 40 -16.99 12.56 4.43
N THR A 41 -16.69 13.36 5.45
CA THR A 41 -16.70 14.82 5.31
C THR A 41 -15.53 15.30 4.45
N SER A 42 -14.37 14.66 4.53
CA SER A 42 -13.23 14.94 3.66
C SER A 42 -13.51 14.54 2.21
N THR A 43 -14.12 13.38 1.96
CA THR A 43 -14.47 12.93 0.60
C THR A 43 -15.59 13.79 -0.01
N ARG A 44 -16.58 14.23 0.79
CA ARG A 44 -17.61 15.18 0.32
C ARG A 44 -17.03 16.54 -0.05
N LYS A 45 -16.07 17.06 0.72
CA LYS A 45 -15.36 18.31 0.38
C LYS A 45 -14.59 18.18 -0.93
N LEU A 46 -13.86 17.08 -1.11
CA LEU A 46 -13.15 16.78 -2.36
C LEU A 46 -14.09 16.70 -3.57
N HIS A 47 -15.31 16.19 -3.37
CA HIS A 47 -16.32 16.08 -4.41
C HIS A 47 -17.00 17.42 -4.74
N HIS A 48 -17.21 18.27 -3.73
CA HIS A 48 -17.82 19.58 -3.90
C HIS A 48 -16.86 20.60 -4.54
N GLU A 49 -15.57 20.49 -4.25
CA GLU A 49 -14.53 21.36 -4.84
C GLU A 49 -14.10 20.94 -6.26
N ASN A 50 -14.78 19.94 -6.84
CA ASN A 50 -14.47 19.34 -8.14
C ASN A 50 -13.00 18.87 -8.26
N LEU A 51 -12.33 18.66 -7.12
CA LEU A 51 -10.91 18.33 -7.04
C LEU A 51 -10.63 16.98 -7.69
N PHE A 52 -11.60 16.07 -7.74
CA PHE A 52 -11.49 14.82 -8.49
C PHE A 52 -11.24 15.03 -9.97
N THR A 53 -11.88 16.01 -10.61
CA THR A 53 -11.61 16.33 -12.02
C THR A 53 -10.24 16.94 -12.21
N VAL A 54 -9.80 17.79 -11.27
CA VAL A 54 -8.43 18.33 -11.25
C VAL A 54 -7.41 17.20 -11.08
N TYR A 55 -7.65 16.25 -10.18
CA TYR A 55 -6.80 15.07 -10.03
C TYR A 55 -6.82 14.21 -11.29
N ASP A 56 -7.99 13.96 -11.88
CA ASP A 56 -8.15 13.14 -13.09
C ASP A 56 -7.44 13.76 -14.30
N ASP A 57 -7.51 15.07 -14.47
CA ASP A 57 -6.80 15.80 -15.53
C ASP A 57 -5.29 15.82 -15.30
N VAL A 58 -4.88 15.97 -14.04
CA VAL A 58 -3.50 15.82 -13.62
C VAL A 58 -3.01 14.39 -13.86
N PHE A 59 -3.82 13.36 -13.62
CA PHE A 59 -3.50 11.96 -13.94
C PHE A 59 -3.40 11.72 -15.45
N LYS A 60 -4.25 12.36 -16.27
CA LYS A 60 -4.18 12.30 -17.75
C LYS A 60 -2.95 13.03 -18.29
N GLU A 61 -2.64 14.20 -17.77
CA GLU A 61 -1.42 14.94 -18.09
C GLU A 61 -0.19 14.12 -17.68
N TRP A 62 -0.22 13.44 -16.53
CA TRP A 62 0.86 12.56 -16.08
C TRP A 62 0.99 11.29 -16.93
N ALA A 63 -0.12 10.72 -17.41
CA ALA A 63 -0.09 9.65 -18.39
C ALA A 63 0.67 10.06 -19.67
N SER A 64 0.66 11.34 -20.02
CA SER A 64 1.43 11.90 -21.13
C SER A 64 2.92 12.16 -20.82
N LEU A 65 3.29 12.33 -19.54
CA LEU A 65 4.67 12.62 -19.09
C LEU A 65 5.57 11.37 -18.95
N GLY A 66 5.02 10.18 -19.17
CA GLY A 66 5.77 8.93 -19.25
C GLY A 66 5.79 8.08 -17.97
N TYR A 67 6.05 6.79 -18.15
CA TYR A 67 5.95 5.74 -17.14
C TYR A 67 6.83 5.98 -15.90
N ASP A 68 8.08 6.45 -16.07
CA ASP A 68 9.02 6.66 -14.96
C ASP A 68 8.53 7.70 -13.94
N ARG A 69 7.92 8.80 -14.41
CA ARG A 69 7.39 9.83 -13.51
C ARG A 69 6.19 9.31 -12.72
N MET A 70 5.26 8.61 -13.37
CA MET A 70 4.12 7.97 -12.70
C MET A 70 4.57 6.95 -11.64
N LEU A 71 5.57 6.15 -11.97
CA LEU A 71 6.14 5.17 -11.05
C LEU A 71 6.74 5.83 -9.80
N ARG A 72 7.57 6.87 -9.97
CA ARG A 72 8.15 7.61 -8.83
C ARG A 72 7.08 8.22 -7.93
N MET A 73 5.99 8.71 -8.51
CA MET A 73 4.87 9.25 -7.75
C MET A 73 4.14 8.16 -6.96
N ALA A 74 3.84 7.02 -7.58
CA ALA A 74 3.24 5.88 -6.89
C ALA A 74 4.10 5.42 -5.71
N VAL A 75 5.42 5.39 -5.88
CA VAL A 75 6.37 5.11 -4.79
C VAL A 75 6.27 6.14 -3.67
N ARG A 76 6.30 7.45 -4.00
CA ARG A 76 6.19 8.53 -3.01
C ARG A 76 4.86 8.49 -2.25
N MET A 77 3.75 8.20 -2.93
CA MET A 77 2.44 8.01 -2.30
C MET A 77 2.43 6.82 -1.36
N LYS A 78 3.00 5.67 -1.78
CA LYS A 78 3.12 4.49 -0.93
C LYS A 78 3.97 4.78 0.32
N ARG A 79 5.10 5.48 0.15
CA ARG A 79 5.95 5.92 1.26
C ARG A 79 5.23 6.90 2.19
N PHE A 80 4.44 7.82 1.64
CA PHE A 80 3.62 8.73 2.43
C PHE A 80 2.63 7.96 3.32
N ILE A 81 1.88 7.03 2.74
CA ILE A 81 0.93 6.17 3.48
C ILE A 81 1.66 5.38 4.58
N PHE A 82 2.83 4.81 4.26
CA PHE A 82 3.66 4.10 5.23
C PHE A 82 4.08 5.01 6.39
N ASN A 83 4.57 6.21 6.09
CA ASN A 83 5.02 7.18 7.09
C ASN A 83 3.88 7.72 7.96
N CYS A 84 2.68 7.89 7.38
CA CYS A 84 1.48 8.25 8.14
C CYS A 84 1.09 7.18 9.15
N ARG A 85 1.37 5.90 8.86
CA ARG A 85 1.11 4.77 9.76
C ARG A 85 2.25 4.48 10.73
N ASN A 86 3.45 4.98 10.43
CA ASN A 86 4.69 4.71 11.19
C ASN A 86 5.42 6.02 11.48
N SER A 87 4.85 6.84 12.37
CA SER A 87 5.36 8.19 12.66
C SER A 87 6.76 8.19 13.29
N THR A 88 7.15 7.12 13.99
CA THR A 88 8.44 6.97 14.68
C THR A 88 9.55 6.41 13.80
N SER A 89 9.21 5.70 12.71
CA SER A 89 10.17 5.03 11.81
C SER A 89 9.98 5.48 10.37
N ARG A 90 9.95 6.80 10.16
CA ARG A 90 9.68 7.40 8.86
C ARG A 90 10.83 7.14 7.88
N ILE A 91 10.47 6.67 6.70
CA ILE A 91 11.40 6.55 5.58
C ILE A 91 11.55 7.93 4.92
N THR A 92 12.78 8.41 4.83
CA THR A 92 13.13 9.71 4.24
C THR A 92 14.29 9.56 3.24
N GLY A 93 14.60 10.60 2.47
CA GLY A 93 15.67 10.57 1.47
C GLY A 93 15.25 10.10 0.07
N GLU A 94 16.23 9.62 -0.70
CA GLU A 94 16.07 9.16 -2.09
C GLU A 94 15.22 7.88 -2.20
N LEU A 95 14.67 7.63 -3.40
CA LEU A 95 13.91 6.41 -3.67
C LEU A 95 14.87 5.23 -3.85
N SER A 96 14.70 4.18 -3.05
CA SER A 96 15.51 2.98 -3.19
C SER A 96 15.10 2.16 -4.42
N HIS A 97 16.06 1.41 -4.98
CA HIS A 97 15.78 0.48 -6.08
C HIS A 97 14.67 -0.52 -5.71
N GLN A 98 14.67 -1.02 -4.47
CA GLN A 98 13.66 -1.96 -3.99
C GLN A 98 12.25 -1.34 -3.95
N GLU A 99 12.12 -0.08 -3.52
CA GLU A 99 10.82 0.61 -3.55
C GLU A 99 10.30 0.81 -4.97
N MET A 100 11.19 1.20 -5.89
CA MET A 100 10.86 1.35 -7.30
C MET A 100 10.40 0.01 -7.90
N LYS A 101 11.19 -1.06 -7.70
CA LYS A 101 10.87 -2.40 -8.16
C LYS A 101 9.52 -2.88 -7.60
N GLN A 102 9.27 -2.70 -6.31
CA GLN A 102 7.99 -3.11 -5.71
C GLN A 102 6.81 -2.32 -6.27
N ALA A 103 6.98 -1.03 -6.56
CA ALA A 103 5.92 -0.24 -7.18
C ALA A 103 5.64 -0.69 -8.61
N GLU A 104 6.67 -1.04 -9.40
CA GLU A 104 6.49 -1.62 -10.74
C GLU A 104 5.70 -2.93 -10.67
N LEU A 105 6.12 -3.86 -9.80
CA LEU A 105 5.45 -5.14 -9.60
C LEU A 105 4.01 -4.96 -9.14
N ASN A 106 3.74 -3.99 -8.26
CA ASN A 106 2.39 -3.66 -7.84
C ASN A 106 1.51 -3.15 -9.00
N ILE A 107 2.05 -2.27 -9.85
CA ILE A 107 1.33 -1.74 -11.02
C ILE A 107 1.01 -2.89 -11.99
N VAL A 108 2.01 -3.74 -12.28
CA VAL A 108 1.85 -4.93 -13.10
C VAL A 108 0.73 -5.83 -12.57
N LYS A 109 0.73 -6.08 -11.26
CA LYS A 109 -0.29 -6.91 -10.61
C LYS A 109 -1.69 -6.34 -10.77
N ILE A 110 -1.86 -5.02 -10.58
CA ILE A 110 -3.15 -4.33 -10.79
C ILE A 110 -3.61 -4.52 -12.24
N ILE A 111 -2.73 -4.29 -13.22
CA ILE A 111 -3.04 -4.46 -14.64
C ILE A 111 -3.45 -5.90 -14.94
N GLN A 112 -2.73 -6.89 -14.39
CA GLN A 112 -3.06 -8.29 -14.57
C GLN A 112 -4.41 -8.64 -13.95
N ASP A 113 -4.67 -8.21 -12.71
CA ASP A 113 -5.91 -8.49 -12.02
C ASP A 113 -7.11 -7.85 -12.75
N GLU A 114 -6.96 -6.61 -13.23
CA GLU A 114 -7.99 -5.92 -14.01
C GLU A 114 -8.24 -6.58 -15.37
N TYR A 115 -7.20 -7.02 -16.06
CA TYR A 115 -7.36 -7.60 -17.40
C TYR A 115 -7.86 -9.05 -17.38
N PHE A 116 -7.35 -9.87 -16.46
CA PHE A 116 -7.65 -11.31 -16.35
C PHE A 116 -8.81 -11.63 -15.41
N ILE A 117 -9.47 -10.63 -14.83
CA ILE A 117 -10.80 -10.81 -14.21
C ILE A 117 -11.83 -11.32 -15.24
N HIS A 118 -11.70 -10.89 -16.50
CA HIS A 118 -12.60 -11.29 -17.58
C HIS A 118 -12.25 -12.71 -18.09
N GLU A 119 -13.23 -13.63 -18.05
CA GLU A 119 -13.05 -15.03 -18.45
C GLU A 119 -12.50 -15.18 -19.87
N VAL A 120 -12.98 -14.36 -20.80
CA VAL A 120 -12.52 -14.32 -22.20
C VAL A 120 -11.01 -14.07 -22.31
N ASN A 121 -10.45 -13.24 -21.43
CA ASN A 121 -9.01 -12.97 -21.40
C ASN A 121 -8.26 -14.07 -20.65
N ARG A 122 -8.87 -14.63 -19.60
CA ARG A 122 -8.30 -15.76 -18.85
C ARG A 122 -8.13 -17.00 -19.70
N LYS A 123 -9.08 -17.31 -20.59
CA LYS A 123 -8.99 -18.45 -21.53
C LYS A 123 -7.77 -18.36 -22.46
N LYS A 124 -7.25 -17.15 -22.73
CA LYS A 124 -6.02 -16.95 -23.52
C LYS A 124 -4.77 -17.49 -22.80
N LEU A 125 -4.84 -17.69 -21.48
CA LEU A 125 -3.74 -18.26 -20.70
C LEU A 125 -3.66 -19.78 -20.85
N ASN A 126 -4.73 -20.45 -21.30
CA ASN A 126 -4.78 -21.92 -21.39
C ASN A 126 -3.79 -22.50 -22.40
N SER A 127 -3.38 -21.71 -23.40
CA SER A 127 -2.35 -22.08 -24.37
C SER A 127 -0.92 -21.85 -23.88
N LEU A 128 -0.75 -21.25 -22.70
CA LEU A 128 0.55 -20.88 -22.12
C LEU A 128 0.79 -21.64 -20.82
N ALA A 129 2.05 -22.02 -20.58
CA ALA A 129 2.46 -22.62 -19.30
C ALA A 129 2.58 -21.54 -18.21
N THR A 130 1.44 -21.05 -17.72
CA THR A 130 1.40 -19.91 -16.78
C THR A 130 1.40 -20.34 -15.32
N TYR A 131 1.95 -19.51 -14.44
CA TYR A 131 1.89 -19.68 -12.99
C TYR A 131 1.93 -18.31 -12.29
N LYS A 132 1.54 -18.28 -11.01
CA LYS A 132 1.73 -17.10 -10.15
C LYS A 132 3.02 -17.25 -9.33
N ASP A 133 3.82 -16.19 -9.26
CA ASP A 133 5.00 -16.14 -8.40
C ASP A 133 4.66 -15.78 -6.94
N GLU A 134 5.68 -15.62 -6.10
CA GLU A 134 5.56 -15.26 -4.67
C GLU A 134 4.85 -13.91 -4.44
N GLU A 135 4.97 -12.99 -5.39
CA GLU A 135 4.31 -11.68 -5.37
C GLU A 135 2.87 -11.74 -5.91
N GLY A 136 2.45 -12.92 -6.41
CA GLY A 136 1.14 -13.18 -7.00
C GLY A 136 1.00 -12.72 -8.44
N ILE A 137 2.13 -12.43 -9.11
CA ILE A 137 2.20 -11.98 -10.50
C ILE A 137 2.20 -13.18 -11.43
N LEU A 138 1.40 -13.08 -12.49
CA LEU A 138 1.29 -14.11 -13.51
C LEU A 138 2.49 -14.07 -14.46
N ARG A 139 3.19 -15.20 -14.57
CA ARG A 139 4.39 -15.40 -15.39
C ARG A 139 4.26 -16.62 -16.30
N VAL A 140 5.04 -16.66 -17.37
CA VAL A 140 5.17 -17.83 -18.26
C VAL A 140 6.39 -18.65 -17.85
N LYS A 141 6.22 -19.95 -17.64
CA LYS A 141 7.34 -20.89 -17.55
C LYS A 141 7.94 -21.11 -18.94
N THR A 142 9.20 -20.76 -19.12
CA THR A 142 9.92 -21.07 -20.35
C THR A 142 10.81 -22.31 -20.16
N LYS A 143 11.20 -22.95 -21.27
CA LYS A 143 12.16 -24.07 -21.27
C LYS A 143 13.61 -23.59 -21.40
N ILE A 144 13.92 -22.35 -20.99
CA ILE A 144 15.27 -21.81 -21.13
C ILE A 144 16.16 -22.49 -20.08
N THR A 145 16.99 -23.42 -20.53
CA THR A 145 17.93 -24.21 -19.73
C THR A 145 19.22 -23.43 -19.46
N TYR A 146 19.56 -23.27 -18.18
CA TYR A 146 20.91 -22.97 -17.65
C TYR A 146 21.69 -21.81 -18.31
N GLN A 147 21.15 -20.60 -18.22
CA GLN A 147 21.95 -19.40 -18.41
C GLN A 147 21.85 -18.52 -17.15
N LYS A 148 22.92 -17.79 -16.83
CA LYS A 148 23.16 -17.03 -15.58
C LYS A 148 22.30 -15.76 -15.52
N ASP A 149 21.10 -15.82 -16.06
CA ASP A 149 20.20 -14.70 -16.28
C ASP A 149 19.19 -14.57 -15.14
N SER A 150 18.61 -13.37 -15.01
CA SER A 150 17.64 -13.02 -13.98
C SER A 150 16.36 -13.87 -14.10
N GLU A 151 15.67 -14.06 -12.97
CA GLU A 151 14.40 -14.79 -12.91
C GLU A 151 13.37 -14.23 -13.91
N ASP A 152 13.38 -12.90 -14.11
CA ASP A 152 12.51 -12.20 -15.05
C ASP A 152 12.77 -12.58 -16.51
N PHE A 153 14.01 -12.94 -16.85
CA PHE A 153 14.38 -13.41 -18.18
C PHE A 153 13.93 -14.86 -18.42
N LYS A 154 14.04 -15.71 -17.40
CA LYS A 154 13.61 -17.11 -17.47
C LYS A 154 12.11 -17.25 -17.45
N ASN A 155 11.44 -16.40 -16.67
CA ASN A 155 10.01 -16.46 -16.42
C ASN A 155 9.37 -15.09 -16.66
N PRO A 156 9.15 -14.70 -17.93
CA PRO A 156 8.61 -13.40 -18.28
C PRO A 156 7.24 -13.12 -17.66
N ILE A 157 7.01 -11.86 -17.29
CA ILE A 157 5.73 -11.36 -16.79
C ILE A 157 4.72 -11.31 -17.94
N ILE A 158 3.50 -11.80 -17.69
CA ILE A 158 2.40 -11.72 -18.66
C ILE A 158 1.77 -10.34 -18.60
N LEU A 159 1.71 -9.64 -19.72
CA LEU A 159 1.01 -8.36 -19.80
C LEU A 159 -0.08 -8.38 -20.89
N PRO A 160 -1.14 -7.56 -20.75
CA PRO A 160 -2.16 -7.40 -21.77
C PRO A 160 -1.58 -6.90 -23.10
N SER A 161 -2.18 -7.29 -24.22
CA SER A 161 -1.66 -6.99 -25.56
C SER A 161 -1.62 -5.49 -25.91
N TYR A 162 -2.39 -4.65 -25.22
CA TYR A 162 -2.37 -3.19 -25.42
C TYR A 162 -1.21 -2.51 -24.68
N THR A 163 -0.59 -3.18 -23.72
CA THR A 163 0.58 -2.64 -23.03
C THR A 163 1.77 -2.72 -23.97
N LYS A 164 2.27 -1.58 -24.46
CA LYS A 164 3.52 -1.50 -25.23
C LYS A 164 4.76 -1.64 -24.32
N ALA A 165 4.73 -2.58 -23.38
CA ALA A 165 5.81 -2.87 -22.46
C ALA A 165 6.78 -3.95 -23.01
N SER A 166 6.71 -4.23 -24.32
CA SER A 166 7.71 -5.03 -25.03
C SER A 166 8.94 -4.17 -25.32
N ARG A 167 9.69 -3.85 -24.27
CA ARG A 167 11.10 -3.46 -24.36
C ARG A 167 11.75 -3.80 -23.04
N TYR A 168 12.23 -5.03 -22.91
CA TYR A 168 13.55 -5.41 -22.39
C TYR A 168 13.81 -6.86 -22.79
#